data_AF-A0A0C2E4V4-F1
#
_entry.id   AF-A0A0C2E4V4-F1
#
_cell.length_a   1.000
_cell.length_b   1.000
_cell.length_c   1.000
_cell.angle_alpha   90.00
_cell.angle_beta   90.00
_cell.angle_gamma   90.00
#
_symmetry.space_group_name_H-M   'P 1'
#
loop_
_entity.id
_entity.type
_entity.pdbx_description
1 polymer ?
#
loop_
_entity_poly.entity_id
_entity_poly.type
_entity_poly.pdbx_seq_one_letter_code
_entity_poly.pdbx_strand_id
1 'polypeptide(L)' 'MRIQLNGESFELPDGETVAALLARLDLVGRRVAVELNLDIVPRSQHGETALREGDQVEVVHAIGGG' A
#
# COMPACT_ATOMS: atom_id res chain seq x y z
N MET A 1 4.24 10.62 -9.00
CA MET A 1 3.02 9.99 -9.54
C MET A 1 1.82 10.19 -8.62
N ARG A 2 0.61 10.10 -9.18
CA ARG A 2 -0.64 10.11 -8.42
C ARG A 2 -1.24 8.70 -8.41
N ILE A 3 -1.64 8.22 -7.24
CA ILE A 3 -2.37 6.96 -7.05
C ILE A 3 -3.74 7.26 -6.42
N GLN A 4 -4.62 6.26 -6.39
CA GLN A 4 -5.77 6.25 -5.49
C GLN A 4 -5.41 5.42 -4.25
N LEU A 5 -5.53 6.01 -3.07
CA LEU A 5 -5.28 5.37 -1.79
C LEU A 5 -6.56 5.41 -0.96
N ASN A 6 -7.14 4.25 -0.65
CA ASN A 6 -8.41 4.15 0.09
C ASN A 6 -9.53 5.02 -0.51
N GLY A 7 -9.63 5.04 -1.83
CA GLY A 7 -10.57 5.89 -2.58
C GLY A 7 -10.22 7.38 -2.69
N GLU A 8 -9.11 7.85 -2.12
CA GLU A 8 -8.68 9.26 -2.20
C GLU A 8 -7.44 9.44 -3.07
N SER A 9 -7.31 10.58 -3.76
CA SER A 9 -6.12 10.89 -4.55
C SER A 9 -4.92 11.15 -3.64
N PHE A 10 -3.80 10.46 -3.89
CA PHE A 10 -2.58 10.58 -3.11
C PHE A 10 -1.35 10.73 -4.00
N GLU A 11 -0.45 11.66 -3.66
CA GLU A 11 0.78 11.92 -4.40
C GLU A 11 1.99 11.24 -3.75
N LEU A 12 2.77 10.53 -4.58
CA LEU A 12 3.98 9.81 -4.20
C LEU A 12 5.12 10.13 -5.18
N PRO A 13 6.38 10.09 -4.75
CA PRO A 13 7.52 10.01 -5.66
C PRO A 13 7.40 8.80 -6.60
N ASP A 14 7.98 8.91 -7.80
CA ASP A 14 7.96 7.82 -8.77
C ASP A 14 8.83 6.64 -8.29
N GLY A 15 8.35 5.42 -8.53
CA GLY A 15 9.07 4.20 -8.16
C GLY A 15 9.08 3.87 -6.66
N GLU A 16 8.28 4.57 -5.84
CA GLU A 16 8.07 4.18 -4.45
C GLU A 16 7.44 2.79 -4.34
N THR A 17 7.77 2.07 -3.28
CA THR A 17 7.24 0.72 -3.01
C THR A 17 6.08 0.78 -2.03
N VAL A 18 5.34 -0.32 -1.93
CA VAL A 18 4.28 -0.48 -0.91
C VAL A 18 4.82 -0.25 0.51
N ALA A 19 6.01 -0.77 0.82
CA ALA A 19 6.63 -0.57 2.14
C ALA A 19 6.95 0.91 2.41
N ALA A 20 7.42 1.64 1.40
CA ALA A 20 7.72 3.06 1.52
C ALA A 20 6.44 3.89 1.72
N LEU A 21 5.36 3.57 0.98
CA LEU A 21 4.04 4.13 1.24
C LEU A 21 3.58 3.89 2.69
N LEU A 22 3.66 2.66 3.20
CA LEU A 22 3.27 2.35 4.58
C LEU A 22 4.12 3.11 5.62
N ALA A 23 5.39 3.41 5.32
CA ALA A 23 6.24 4.26 6.16
C ALA A 23 5.75 5.71 6.18
N ARG A 24 5.37 6.27 5.03
CA ARG A 24 4.82 7.63 4.93
C ARG A 24 3.48 7.79 5.64
N LEU A 25 2.71 6.71 5.76
CA LEU A 25 1.43 6.68 6.47
C LEU A 25 1.57 6.37 7.98
N ASP A 26 2.80 6.23 8.50
CA ASP A 26 3.07 5.82 9.89
C ASP A 26 2.41 4.46 10.27
N LEU A 27 2.32 3.55 9.29
CA LEU A 27 1.73 2.21 9.43
C LEU A 27 2.77 1.08 9.49
N VAL A 28 4.07 1.40 9.47
CA VAL A 28 5.14 0.40 9.62
C VAL A 28 4.95 -0.38 10.91
N GLY A 29 5.10 -1.71 10.82
CA GLY A 29 4.92 -2.60 11.97
C GLY A 29 3.46 -2.86 12.35
N ARG A 30 2.50 -2.09 11.84
CA ARG A 30 1.07 -2.34 12.09
C ARG A 30 0.59 -3.57 11.34
N ARG A 31 -0.48 -4.17 11.88
CA ARG A 31 -1.15 -5.32 11.27
C ARG A 31 -2.16 -4.82 10.23
N VAL A 32 -1.65 -4.52 9.05
CA VAL A 32 -2.43 -4.08 7.88
C VAL A 32 -2.33 -5.11 6.75
N ALA A 33 -3.40 -5.21 5.97
CA ALA A 33 -3.38 -5.85 4.66
C ALA A 33 -3.33 -4.75 3.59
N VAL A 34 -2.61 -5.02 2.51
CA VAL A 34 -2.51 -4.11 1.36
C VAL A 34 -3.04 -4.84 0.13
N GLU A 35 -3.97 -4.20 -0.55
CA GLU A 35 -4.44 -4.57 -1.88
C GLU A 35 -3.91 -3.55 -2.89
N LEU A 36 -3.45 -4.03 -4.03
CA LEU A 36 -2.99 -3.24 -5.16
C LEU A 36 -3.77 -3.70 -6.39
N ASN A 37 -4.60 -2.82 -6.94
CA ASN A 37 -5.40 -3.08 -8.14
C ASN A 37 -6.21 -4.40 -8.05
N LEU A 38 -6.92 -4.60 -6.94
CA LEU A 38 -7.71 -5.81 -6.63
C LEU A 38 -6.90 -7.06 -6.28
N ASP A 39 -5.56 -6.98 -6.24
CA ASP A 39 -4.68 -8.07 -5.85
C ASP A 39 -4.04 -7.82 -4.47
N ILE A 40 -4.14 -8.79 -3.57
CA ILE A 40 -3.49 -8.70 -2.26
C ILE A 40 -1.97 -8.80 -2.41
N VAL A 41 -1.26 -7.80 -1.91
CA VAL A 41 0.21 -7.79 -1.87
C VAL A 41 0.69 -8.47 -0.59
N PRO A 42 1.35 -9.64 -0.66
CA PRO A 42 1.87 -10.31 0.52
C PRO A 42 2.88 -9.42 1.25
N ARG A 43 2.87 -9.45 2.59
CA ARG A 43 3.75 -8.60 3.41
C ARG A 43 5.23 -8.75 3.07
N SER A 44 5.67 -9.94 2.69
CA SER A 44 7.05 -10.20 2.26
C SER A 44 7.44 -9.48 0.97
N GLN A 45 6.46 -9.13 0.11
CA GLN A 45 6.69 -8.46 -1.17
C GLN A 45 6.56 -6.94 -1.06
N HIS A 46 6.09 -6.39 0.07
CA HIS A 46 5.88 -4.93 0.23
C HIS A 46 7.12 -4.10 -0.10
N GLY A 47 8.32 -4.61 0.20
CA GLY A 47 9.59 -3.92 -0.10
C GLY A 47 10.00 -3.95 -1.57
N GLU A 48 9.44 -4.86 -2.38
CA GLU A 48 9.82 -5.09 -3.78
C GLU A 48 8.73 -4.64 -4.76
N THR A 49 7.47 -4.58 -4.31
CA THR A 49 6.33 -4.11 -5.11
C THR A 49 6.39 -2.60 -5.28
N ALA A 50 6.90 -2.16 -6.43
CA ALA A 50 6.86 -0.77 -6.87
C ALA A 50 5.44 -0.37 -7.31
N LEU A 51 5.00 0.79 -6.83
CA LEU A 51 3.76 1.45 -7.23
C LEU A 51 3.98 2.25 -8.52
N ARG A 52 2.92 2.41 -9.30
CA ARG A 52 2.90 3.14 -10.57
C ARG A 52 1.79 4.18 -10.58
N GLU A 53 1.90 5.14 -11.50
CA GLU A 53 0.87 6.14 -11.70
C GLU A 53 -0.48 5.50 -12.03
N GLY A 54 -1.53 5.96 -11.37
CA GLY A 54 -2.90 5.48 -11.53
C GLY A 54 -3.25 4.22 -10.75
N ASP A 55 -2.30 3.59 -10.04
CA ASP A 55 -2.58 2.43 -9.20
C ASP A 55 -3.63 2.74 -8.13
N GLN A 56 -4.45 1.74 -7.82
CA GLN A 56 -5.41 1.74 -6.72
C GLN A 56 -4.86 0.91 -5.57
N VAL A 57 -4.70 1.52 -4.41
CA VAL A 57 -4.13 0.90 -3.22
C VAL A 57 -5.14 0.99 -2.09
N GLU A 58 -5.52 -0.15 -1.54
CA GLU A 58 -6.35 -0.22 -0.34
C GLU A 58 -5.51 -0.73 0.83
N VAL A 59 -5.50 -0.01 1.94
CA VAL A 59 -4.80 -0.34 3.17
C VAL A 59 -5.82 -0.50 4.28
N VAL A 60 -6.10 -1.75 4.64
CA VAL A 60 -7.11 -2.10 5.63
C VAL A 60 -6.48 -2.71 6.88
N HIS A 61 -7.07 -2.46 8.05
CA HIS A 61 -6.65 -3.11 9.28
C HIS A 61 -6.98 -4.61 9.19
N ALA A 62 -5.98 -5.46 9.42
CA ALA A 62 -6.22 -6.90 9.40
C ALA A 62 -6.93 -7.30 10.70
N ILE A 63 -8.23 -7.56 10.58
CA ILE A 63 -9.05 -8.22 11.62
C ILE A 63 -8.69 -9.70 11.63
N GLY A 64 -7.58 -10.05 12.27
CA GLY A 64 -7.24 -11.46 12.47
C GLY A 64 -8.04 -12.04 13.63
N GLY A 65 -8.96 -12.96 13.31
CA GLY A 65 -9.37 -14.02 14.21
C GLY A 65 -8.20 -14.98 14.47
N GLY A 66 -8.16 -15.55 15.67
CA GLY A 66 -7.14 -16.53 16.10
C GLY A 66 -7.21 -17.86 15.39
#